data_AF-A0A946QFK5-F1
#
_entry.id   AF-A0A946QFK5-F1
#
_cell.length_a   1.000
_cell.length_b   1.000
_cell.length_c   1.000
_cell.angle_alpha   90.00
_cell.angle_beta   90.00
_cell.angle_gamma   90.00
#
_symmetry.space_group_name_H-M   'P 1'
#
loop_
_entity.id
_entity.type
_entity.pdbx_description
1 polymer ?
#
loop_
_entity_poly.entity_id
_entity_poly.type
_entity_poly.pdbx_seq_one_letter_code
_entity_poly.pdbx_strand_id
1 'polypeptide(L)'
;APDFSCERRTASTVTPQVFSLFNGHNTHTRALTLAALALKESGNDRDAIKRCFQLALSREPSPQELKEFLTHWREIEKALPEKAPTHATPPLEVVREAVEENTGERFTFTEPLYSNADFVPDLQPADVNRHTRALSDLCLVIFNSNEFVYIY
;
A
#
# COMPACT_ATOMS: atom_id res chain seq x y z
N ALA A 1 21.17 -19.68 -27.52
CA ALA A 1 19.89 -19.13 -28.00
C ALA A 1 19.52 -17.96 -27.08
N PRO A 2 19.43 -16.73 -27.60
CA PRO A 2 18.88 -15.62 -26.83
C PRO A 2 17.36 -15.82 -26.69
N ASP A 3 16.74 -15.22 -25.67
CA ASP A 3 15.29 -15.18 -25.41
C ASP A 3 14.64 -16.38 -24.69
N PHE A 4 15.20 -16.79 -23.56
CA PHE A 4 14.34 -17.28 -22.47
C PHE A 4 14.15 -16.13 -21.47
N SER A 5 12.91 -15.62 -21.38
CA SER A 5 12.49 -14.75 -20.29
C SER A 5 12.58 -15.56 -19.00
N CYS A 6 13.65 -15.36 -18.24
CA CYS A 6 13.84 -15.99 -16.94
C CYS A 6 13.24 -15.06 -15.88
N GLU A 7 12.34 -15.55 -15.02
CA GLU A 7 11.82 -14.76 -13.89
C GLU A 7 12.92 -14.34 -12.89
N ARG A 8 14.10 -14.96 -12.99
CA ARG A 8 15.24 -14.69 -12.12
C ARG A 8 15.89 -13.36 -12.48
N ARG A 9 15.66 -12.37 -11.62
CA ARG A 9 16.27 -11.04 -11.71
C ARG A 9 17.77 -11.11 -11.38
N THR A 10 18.61 -10.46 -12.19
CA THR A 10 20.08 -10.40 -12.00
C THR A 10 20.56 -9.31 -11.04
N ALA A 11 19.68 -8.39 -10.63
CA ALA A 11 20.00 -7.33 -9.67
C ALA A 11 18.86 -7.18 -8.65
N SER A 12 19.22 -6.96 -7.38
CA SER A 12 18.30 -6.88 -6.23
C SER A 12 17.45 -5.61 -6.17
N THR A 13 17.88 -4.52 -6.79
CA THR A 13 17.08 -3.28 -6.92
C THR A 13 17.74 -2.40 -7.96
N VAL A 14 16.98 -1.74 -8.83
CA VAL A 14 17.43 -0.47 -9.44
C VAL A 14 16.80 0.69 -8.69
N THR A 15 17.51 1.81 -8.55
CA THR A 15 17.12 2.97 -7.72
C THR A 15 15.65 3.42 -7.88
N PRO A 16 15.05 3.45 -9.10
CA PRO A 16 13.63 3.78 -9.27
C PRO A 16 12.65 2.79 -8.60
N GLN A 17 13.02 1.52 -8.49
CA GLN A 17 12.19 0.49 -7.85
C GLN A 17 12.09 0.70 -6.35
N VAL A 18 13.14 1.21 -5.70
CA VAL A 18 13.13 1.55 -4.27
C VAL A 18 12.07 2.61 -3.97
N PHE A 19 11.96 3.65 -4.81
CA PHE A 19 10.94 4.69 -4.63
C PHE A 19 9.51 4.15 -4.80
N SER A 20 9.32 3.23 -5.75
CA SER A 20 8.01 2.62 -5.98
C SER A 20 7.60 1.66 -4.84
N LEU A 21 8.55 0.94 -4.26
CA LEU A 21 8.28 -0.03 -3.19
C LEU A 21 8.14 0.64 -1.81
N PHE A 22 9.02 1.59 -1.46
CA PHE A 22 8.95 2.26 -0.16
C PHE A 22 7.88 3.36 -0.09
N ASN A 23 7.69 4.12 -1.17
CA ASN A 23 6.84 5.31 -1.16
C ASN A 23 5.63 5.21 -2.09
N GLY A 24 5.44 4.08 -2.78
CA GLY A 24 4.34 3.90 -3.70
C GLY A 24 3.01 3.69 -2.98
N HIS A 25 1.99 4.45 -3.38
CA HIS A 25 0.64 4.33 -2.84
C HIS A 25 0.07 2.90 -2.91
N ASN A 26 0.38 2.16 -3.98
CA ASN A 26 -0.06 0.77 -4.15
C ASN A 26 0.52 -0.15 -3.06
N THR A 27 1.81 -0.02 -2.76
CA THR A 27 2.47 -0.83 -1.72
C THR A 27 1.90 -0.53 -0.33
N HIS A 28 1.67 0.76 -0.04
CA HIS A 28 1.00 1.20 1.20
C HIS A 28 -0.41 0.62 1.33
N THR A 29 -1.21 0.69 0.25
CA THR A 29 -2.58 0.14 0.24
C THR A 29 -2.58 -1.37 0.46
N ARG A 30 -1.67 -2.10 -0.19
CA ARG A 30 -1.50 -3.55 0.00
C ARG A 30 -1.07 -3.89 1.42
N ALA A 31 -0.17 -3.10 2.01
CA ALA A 31 0.32 -3.33 3.36
C ALA A 31 -0.79 -3.12 4.40
N LEU A 32 -1.63 -2.10 4.19
CA LEU A 32 -2.80 -1.84 5.02
C LEU A 32 -3.83 -2.97 4.92
N THR A 33 -4.08 -3.43 3.70
CA THR A 33 -4.99 -4.55 3.44
C THR A 33 -4.48 -5.84 4.08
N LEU A 34 -3.18 -6.14 3.97
CA LEU A 34 -2.56 -7.30 4.61
C LEU A 34 -2.68 -7.22 6.14
N ALA A 35 -2.38 -6.07 6.72
CA ALA A 35 -2.49 -5.85 8.16
C ALA A 35 -3.92 -6.04 8.67
N ALA A 36 -4.90 -5.46 7.97
CA ALA A 36 -6.31 -5.60 8.32
C ALA A 36 -6.78 -7.07 8.22
N LEU A 37 -6.35 -7.78 7.18
CA LEU A 37 -6.64 -9.20 7.01
C LEU A 37 -6.01 -10.04 8.13
N ALA A 38 -4.74 -9.83 8.42
CA ALA A 38 -4.02 -10.58 9.46
C ALA A 38 -4.65 -10.38 10.84
N LEU A 39 -5.06 -9.16 11.19
CA LEU A 39 -5.77 -8.86 12.44
C LEU A 39 -7.17 -9.47 12.48
N LYS A 40 -7.88 -9.51 11.34
CA LYS A 40 -9.20 -10.14 11.26
C LYS A 40 -9.14 -11.65 11.46
N GLU A 41 -8.07 -12.29 10.99
CA GLU A 41 -7.88 -13.74 11.05
C GLU A 41 -7.16 -14.23 12.32
N SER A 42 -6.71 -13.32 13.20
CA SER A 42 -5.94 -13.66 14.40
C SER A 42 -6.61 -13.17 15.69
N GLY A 43 -6.33 -13.87 16.80
CA GLY A 43 -6.86 -13.52 18.11
C GLY A 43 -5.96 -12.59 18.94
N ASN A 44 -4.70 -12.39 18.50
CA ASN A 44 -3.71 -11.59 19.20
C ASN A 44 -2.59 -11.13 18.26
N ASP A 45 -1.83 -10.11 18.69
CA ASP A 45 -0.74 -9.49 17.93
C ASP A 45 0.33 -10.48 17.45
N ARG A 46 0.65 -11.50 18.25
CA ARG A 46 1.69 -12.47 17.89
C ARG A 46 1.23 -13.30 16.69
N ASP A 47 -0.02 -13.76 16.73
CA ASP A 47 -0.62 -14.53 15.65
C ASP A 47 -0.86 -13.66 14.42
N ALA A 48 -1.17 -12.37 14.58
CA ALA A 48 -1.25 -11.41 13.48
C ALA A 48 0.08 -11.30 12.73
N ILE A 49 1.20 -11.12 13.44
CA ILE A 49 2.54 -11.04 12.82
C ILE A 49 2.87 -12.36 12.12
N LYS A 50 2.62 -13.51 12.76
CA LYS A 50 2.82 -14.82 12.12
C LYS A 50 2.03 -14.93 10.83
N ARG A 51 0.78 -14.45 10.83
CA ARG A 51 -0.09 -14.47 9.65
C ARG A 51 0.46 -13.58 8.52
N CYS A 52 0.98 -12.40 8.83
CA CYS A 52 1.66 -11.54 7.84
C CYS A 52 2.84 -12.26 7.19
N PHE A 53 3.70 -12.90 7.98
CA PHE A 53 4.85 -13.67 7.48
C PHE A 53 4.43 -14.84 6.60
N GLN A 54 3.40 -15.60 7.00
CA GLN A 54 2.89 -16.72 6.21
C GLN A 54 2.32 -16.25 4.87
N LEU A 55 1.56 -15.15 4.86
CA LEU A 55 0.95 -14.62 3.64
C LEU A 55 1.95 -13.96 2.69
N ALA A 56 2.98 -13.29 3.22
CA ALA A 56 3.95 -12.57 2.41
C ALA A 56 5.19 -13.39 2.04
N LEU A 57 5.72 -14.18 2.97
CA LEU A 57 7.00 -14.90 2.84
C LEU A 57 6.82 -16.43 2.82
N SER A 58 5.60 -16.95 2.94
CA SER A 58 5.32 -18.40 2.96
C SER A 58 6.06 -19.19 4.05
N ARG A 59 6.40 -18.54 5.18
CA ARG A 59 7.03 -19.17 6.36
C ARG A 59 6.55 -18.52 7.65
N GLU A 60 6.91 -19.12 8.78
CA GLU A 60 6.76 -18.46 10.09
C GLU A 60 7.95 -17.53 10.41
N PRO A 61 7.74 -16.47 11.21
CA PRO A 61 8.84 -15.68 11.75
C PRO A 61 9.64 -16.52 12.74
N SER A 62 10.96 -16.34 12.73
CA SER A 62 11.82 -16.84 13.80
C SER A 62 11.46 -16.20 15.15
N PRO A 63 11.85 -16.81 16.29
CA PRO A 63 11.59 -16.23 17.61
C PRO A 63 12.16 -14.81 17.79
N GLN A 64 13.28 -14.52 17.14
CA GLN A 64 13.92 -13.21 17.18
C GLN A 64 13.14 -12.19 16.34
N GLU A 65 12.80 -12.52 15.09
CA GLU A 65 11.99 -11.65 14.23
C GLU A 65 10.65 -11.32 14.89
N LEU A 66 9.97 -12.31 15.46
CA LEU A 66 8.69 -12.10 16.14
C LEU A 66 8.83 -11.10 17.31
N LYS A 67 9.92 -11.19 18.08
CA LYS A 67 10.19 -10.28 19.19
C LYS A 67 10.48 -8.86 18.70
N GLU A 68 11.30 -8.73 17.66
CA GLU A 68 11.65 -7.43 17.07
C GLU A 68 10.41 -6.76 16.46
N PHE A 69 9.61 -7.50 15.70
CA PHE A 69 8.38 -6.99 15.10
C PHE A 69 7.36 -6.55 16.15
N LEU A 70 7.15 -7.32 17.23
CA LEU A 70 6.25 -6.91 18.32
C LEU A 70 6.73 -5.64 19.02
N THR A 71 8.03 -5.52 19.22
CA THR A 71 8.62 -4.33 19.87
C THR A 71 8.41 -3.12 18.96
N HIS A 72 8.74 -3.27 17.68
CA HIS A 72 8.66 -2.19 16.72
C HIS A 72 7.21 -1.78 16.43
N TRP A 73 6.26 -2.72 16.39
CA TRP A 73 4.84 -2.41 16.23
C TRP A 73 4.37 -1.42 17.31
N ARG A 74 4.72 -1.69 18.57
CA ARG A 74 4.34 -0.84 19.72
C ARG A 74 5.00 0.53 19.65
N GLU A 75 6.22 0.62 19.12
CA GLU A 75 6.93 1.88 18.92
C GLU A 75 6.26 2.72 17.83
N ILE A 76 5.96 2.11 16.68
CA ILE A 76 5.24 2.75 15.58
C ILE A 76 3.88 3.21 16.06
N GLU A 77 3.13 2.35 16.74
CA GLU A 77 1.81 2.69 17.24
C GLU A 77 1.88 3.93 18.12
N LYS A 78 2.82 3.99 19.08
CA LYS A 78 3.03 5.17 19.93
C LYS A 78 3.44 6.43 19.17
N ALA A 79 4.20 6.30 18.09
CA ALA A 79 4.66 7.43 17.29
C ALA A 79 3.57 7.97 16.33
N LEU A 80 2.67 7.10 15.86
CA LEU A 80 1.61 7.49 14.93
C LEU A 80 0.60 8.44 15.57
N PRO A 81 0.03 9.39 14.80
CA PRO A 81 -1.04 10.24 15.30
C PRO A 81 -2.30 9.43 15.60
N GLU A 82 -2.97 9.77 16.71
CA GLU A 82 -4.23 9.15 17.11
C GLU A 82 -5.30 9.29 16.04
N LYS A 83 -5.45 10.49 15.50
CA LYS A 83 -6.34 10.75 14.38
C LYS A 83 -5.70 10.24 13.08
N ALA A 84 -6.47 9.48 12.32
CA ALA A 84 -6.05 9.01 11.01
C ALA A 84 -5.94 10.18 10.00
N PRO A 85 -5.06 10.10 9.01
CA PRO A 85 -4.99 11.09 7.95
C PRO A 85 -6.30 11.12 7.16
N THR A 86 -6.69 12.30 6.69
CA THR A 86 -7.89 12.47 5.87
C THR A 86 -7.68 11.89 4.49
N HIS A 87 -8.62 11.07 4.01
CA HIS A 87 -8.67 10.62 2.62
C HIS A 87 -9.49 11.60 1.78
N ALA A 88 -8.97 12.00 0.62
CA ALA A 88 -9.69 12.87 -0.31
C ALA A 88 -10.62 12.04 -1.20
N THR A 89 -11.89 12.43 -1.29
CA THR A 89 -12.82 11.84 -2.25
C THR A 89 -12.52 12.35 -3.65
N PRO A 90 -12.56 11.49 -4.69
CA PRO A 90 -12.41 11.93 -6.07
C PRO A 90 -13.46 13.02 -6.42
N PRO A 91 -13.10 14.05 -7.20
CA PRO A 91 -14.06 15.08 -7.61
C PRO A 91 -15.11 14.49 -8.56
N LEU A 92 -16.35 14.98 -8.48
CA LEU A 92 -17.43 14.54 -9.36
C LEU A 92 -17.53 15.37 -10.66
N GLU A 93 -16.84 16.50 -10.72
CA GLU A 93 -16.88 17.42 -11.84
C GLU A 93 -15.51 18.01 -12.08
N VAL A 94 -15.20 18.34 -13.34
CA VAL A 94 -13.99 19.07 -13.71
C VAL A 94 -14.33 20.15 -14.73
N VAL A 95 -13.73 21.33 -14.57
CA VAL A 95 -13.85 22.40 -15.56
C VAL A 95 -12.81 22.16 -16.66
N ARG A 96 -13.27 22.06 -17.91
CA ARG A 96 -12.42 21.92 -19.09
C ARG A 96 -12.36 23.25 -19.84
N GLU A 97 -11.22 23.52 -20.46
CA GLU A 97 -11.05 24.56 -21.46
C GLU A 97 -10.94 23.90 -22.83
N ALA A 98 -11.64 24.43 -23.82
CA ALA A 98 -11.65 23.96 -25.20
C ALA A 98 -11.65 25.13 -26.18
N VAL A 99 -11.31 24.85 -27.43
CA VAL A 99 -11.35 25.80 -28.53
C VAL A 99 -12.40 25.31 -29.52
N GLU A 100 -13.33 26.19 -29.90
CA GLU A 100 -14.32 25.86 -30.91
C GLU A 100 -13.64 25.77 -32.29
N GLU A 101 -13.94 24.71 -33.03
CA GLU A 101 -13.18 24.28 -34.21
C GLU A 101 -13.24 25.29 -35.37
N ASN A 102 -14.38 25.97 -35.55
CA ASN A 102 -14.62 26.82 -36.72
C ASN A 102 -14.25 28.29 -36.49
N THR A 103 -14.40 28.78 -35.26
CA THR A 103 -14.20 30.18 -34.86
C THR A 103 -12.85 30.39 -34.18
N GLY A 104 -12.25 29.34 -33.62
CA GLY A 104 -11.05 29.44 -32.81
C GLY A 104 -11.30 30.10 -31.43
N GLU A 105 -12.55 30.33 -31.04
CA GLU A 105 -12.89 30.91 -29.74
C GLU A 105 -12.66 29.91 -28.61
N ARG A 106 -12.05 30.39 -27.52
CA ARG A 106 -11.88 29.61 -26.28
C ARG A 106 -13.17 29.64 -25.48
N PHE A 107 -13.58 28.49 -24.99
CA PHE A 107 -14.71 28.36 -24.07
C PHE A 107 -14.40 27.35 -22.98
N THR A 108 -15.19 27.39 -21.90
CA THR A 108 -15.10 26.43 -20.81
C THR A 108 -16.43 25.71 -20.63
N PHE A 109 -16.37 24.47 -20.15
CA PHE A 109 -17.56 23.71 -19.75
C PHE A 109 -17.24 22.81 -18.56
N THR A 110 -18.25 22.54 -17.75
CA THR A 110 -18.16 21.61 -16.62
C THR A 110 -18.47 20.21 -17.13
N GLU A 111 -17.48 19.33 -17.06
CA GLU A 111 -17.62 17.91 -17.38
C GLU A 111 -17.94 17.13 -16.10
N PRO A 112 -19.10 16.45 -16.01
CA PRO A 112 -19.36 15.49 -14.95
C PRO A 112 -18.50 14.23 -15.13
N LEU A 113 -17.83 13.80 -14.06
CA LEU A 113 -16.98 12.62 -14.01
C LEU A 113 -17.80 11.42 -13.51
N TYR A 114 -18.62 10.85 -14.40
CA TYR A 114 -19.52 9.73 -14.06
C TYR A 114 -18.79 8.53 -13.43
N SER A 115 -17.56 8.25 -13.85
CA SER A 115 -16.74 7.17 -13.29
C SER A 115 -16.45 7.33 -11.80
N ASN A 116 -16.45 8.56 -11.29
CA ASN A 116 -16.16 8.86 -9.89
C ASN A 116 -17.42 8.77 -9.00
N ALA A 117 -18.62 8.79 -9.59
CA ALA A 117 -19.87 8.75 -8.84
C ALA A 117 -20.06 7.43 -8.07
N ASP A 118 -19.71 6.32 -8.71
CA ASP A 118 -19.84 4.97 -8.15
C ASP A 118 -18.49 4.38 -7.73
N PHE A 119 -17.44 5.21 -7.63
CA PHE A 119 -16.11 4.75 -7.27
C PHE A 119 -16.04 4.35 -5.80
N VAL A 120 -15.67 3.09 -5.54
CA VAL A 120 -15.39 2.57 -4.20
C VAL A 120 -13.88 2.45 -4.04
N PRO A 121 -13.24 3.27 -3.17
CA PRO A 121 -11.81 3.12 -2.92
C PRO A 121 -11.52 1.82 -2.16
N ASP A 122 -10.31 1.31 -2.34
CA ASP A 122 -9.75 0.28 -1.44
C ASP A 122 -9.70 0.80 0.00
N LEU A 123 -9.47 -0.10 0.95
CA LEU A 123 -9.31 0.24 2.37
C LEU A 123 -8.29 1.37 2.55
N GLN A 124 -8.71 2.47 3.17
CA GLN A 124 -7.87 3.64 3.42
C GLN A 124 -7.39 3.70 4.87
N PRO A 125 -6.28 4.41 5.16
CA PRO A 125 -5.83 4.59 6.54
C PRO A 125 -6.88 5.25 7.45
N ALA A 126 -7.79 6.05 6.88
CA ALA A 126 -8.90 6.67 7.59
C ALA A 126 -9.95 5.66 8.09
N ASP A 127 -10.03 4.48 7.45
CA ASP A 127 -11.06 3.47 7.71
C ASP A 127 -10.70 2.50 8.83
N VAL A 128 -9.47 2.58 9.35
CA VAL A 128 -8.94 1.64 10.35
C VAL A 128 -8.40 2.35 11.59
N ASN A 129 -8.33 1.60 12.69
CA ASN A 129 -7.77 2.11 13.94
C ASN A 129 -6.23 2.29 13.85
N ARG A 130 -5.69 3.03 14.82
CA ARG A 130 -4.25 3.31 14.95
C ARG A 130 -3.39 2.04 15.00
N HIS A 131 -3.87 1.00 15.68
CA HIS A 131 -3.18 -0.28 15.83
C HIS A 131 -2.98 -1.00 14.48
N THR A 132 -4.02 -1.01 13.64
CA THR A 132 -3.97 -1.58 12.28
C THR A 132 -3.06 -0.77 11.37
N ARG A 133 -3.11 0.57 11.45
CA ARG A 133 -2.16 1.44 10.72
C ARG A 133 -0.71 1.15 11.11
N ALA A 134 -0.44 0.93 12.40
CA ALA A 134 0.90 0.60 12.85
C ALA A 134 1.38 -0.77 12.32
N LEU A 135 0.48 -1.77 12.21
CA LEU A 135 0.84 -3.05 11.59
C LEU A 135 1.07 -2.93 10.09
N SER A 136 0.34 -2.04 9.41
CA SER A 136 0.55 -1.73 7.99
C SER A 136 2.00 -1.29 7.74
N ASP A 137 2.57 -0.45 8.61
CA ASP A 137 3.97 -0.03 8.47
C ASP A 137 4.95 -1.20 8.62
N LEU A 138 4.66 -2.18 9.47
CA LEU A 138 5.45 -3.42 9.53
C LEU A 138 5.29 -4.28 8.27
N CYS A 139 4.09 -4.34 7.69
CA CYS A 139 3.86 -5.04 6.44
C CYS A 139 4.66 -4.41 5.28
N LEU A 140 4.85 -3.08 5.31
CA LEU A 140 5.75 -2.41 4.37
C LEU A 140 7.20 -2.87 4.52
N VAL A 141 7.68 -3.05 5.76
CA VAL A 141 9.04 -3.59 6.00
C VAL A 141 9.19 -4.97 5.36
N ILE A 142 8.18 -5.85 5.51
CA ILE A 142 8.18 -7.17 4.88
C ILE A 142 8.23 -7.05 3.36
N PHE A 143 7.39 -6.22 2.75
CA PHE A 143 7.34 -6.03 1.30
C PHE A 143 8.62 -5.41 0.71
N ASN A 144 9.40 -4.73 1.54
CA ASN A 144 10.68 -4.14 1.13
C ASN A 144 11.89 -5.02 1.51
N SER A 145 11.67 -6.20 2.10
CA SER A 145 12.74 -7.14 2.40
C SER A 145 13.25 -7.83 1.13
N ASN A 146 14.54 -8.16 1.08
CA ASN A 146 15.11 -8.93 -0.03
C ASN A 146 14.41 -10.28 -0.19
N GLU A 147 13.99 -10.90 0.91
CA GLU A 147 13.28 -12.18 0.91
C GLU A 147 11.94 -12.11 0.17
N PHE A 148 11.23 -10.98 0.27
CA PHE A 148 9.98 -10.78 -0.46
C PHE A 148 10.21 -10.44 -1.93
N VAL A 149 11.20 -9.59 -2.22
CA VAL A 149 11.40 -9.06 -3.58
C VAL A 149 12.20 -10.03 -4.46
N TYR A 150 13.00 -10.94 -3.87
CA TYR A 150 13.90 -11.85 -4.57
C TYR A 150 13.65 -13.31 -4.21
N ILE A 151 13.42 -14.11 -5.26
CA ILE A 151 13.53 -15.55 -5.20
C ILE A 151 14.99 -15.89 -5.51
N TYR A 152 15.68 -16.48 -4.53
CA TYR A 152 17.05 -16.98 -4.67
C TYR A 152 17.12 -18.27 -5.49
#